data_AF-A0A920PG85-F1
#
_entry.id   AF-A0A920PG85-F1
#
_cell.length_a   1.000
_cell.length_b   1.000
_cell.length_c   1.000
_cell.angle_alpha   90.00
_cell.angle_beta   90.00
_cell.angle_gamma   90.00
#
_symmetry.space_group_name_H-M   'P 1'
#
loop_
_entity.id
_entity.type
_entity.pdbx_description
1 polymer ?
#
loop_
_entity_poly.entity_id
_entity_poly.type
_entity_poly.pdbx_seq_one_letter_code
_entity_poly.pdbx_strand_id
1 'polypeptide(L)'
;MKDNLKSWNLRALLTLPLVAVISSALTIEVDVIALLTVAGINFIPIFISYLFARFLLNRTRNDKAQIISVISPITISFTTSIWYIMRVLFPVETSPGIEHLAIPQMILIGAVFFGLVSIPLALYSDKKL
;
A
#
# COMPACT_ATOMS: atom_id res chain seq x y z
N MET A 1 21.23 -3.88 -4.36
CA MET A 1 19.84 -3.54 -4.75
C MET A 1 18.82 -3.94 -3.69
N LYS A 2 18.81 -5.20 -3.23
CA LYS A 2 17.88 -5.75 -2.22
C LYS A 2 17.64 -4.87 -0.99
N ASP A 3 18.67 -4.29 -0.38
CA ASP A 3 18.50 -3.46 0.82
C ASP A 3 17.81 -2.12 0.54
N ASN A 4 18.06 -1.52 -0.64
CA ASN A 4 17.27 -0.39 -1.09
C ASN A 4 15.81 -0.81 -1.20
N LEU A 5 15.50 -1.93 -1.88
CA LEU A 5 14.11 -2.39 -2.05
C LEU A 5 13.42 -2.72 -0.72
N LYS A 6 14.14 -3.23 0.28
CA LYS A 6 13.63 -3.36 1.65
C LYS A 6 13.26 -2.01 2.25
N SER A 7 14.09 -0.98 2.05
CA SER A 7 13.80 0.40 2.47
C SER A 7 12.57 0.95 1.73
N TRP A 8 12.48 0.77 0.41
CA TRP A 8 11.31 1.18 -0.38
C TRP A 8 10.03 0.49 0.08
N ASN A 9 10.08 -0.81 0.38
CA ASN A 9 8.94 -1.54 0.92
C ASN A 9 8.48 -0.98 2.28
N LEU A 10 9.43 -0.64 3.16
CA LEU A 10 9.11 0.02 4.45
C LEU A 10 8.54 1.42 4.24
N ARG A 11 9.07 2.21 3.29
CA ARG A 11 8.52 3.52 2.95
C ARG A 11 7.10 3.41 2.42
N ALA A 12 6.82 2.42 1.57
CA ALA A 12 5.48 2.17 1.05
C ALA A 12 4.48 1.84 2.17
N LEU A 13 4.90 1.02 3.15
CA LEU A 13 4.11 0.70 4.35
C LEU A 13 3.69 1.95 5.13
N LEU A 14 4.62 2.90 5.31
CA LEU A 14 4.39 4.09 6.14
C LEU A 14 3.71 5.24 5.39
N THR A 15 4.02 5.40 4.09
CA THR A 15 3.56 6.56 3.31
C THR A 15 2.05 6.59 3.18
N LEU A 16 1.43 5.47 2.84
CA LEU A 16 0.00 5.41 2.58
C LEU A 16 -0.84 5.77 3.82
N PRO A 17 -0.67 5.13 5.00
CA PRO A 17 -1.43 5.49 6.20
C PRO A 17 -1.19 6.94 6.61
N LEU A 18 0.04 7.44 6.48
CA LEU A 18 0.37 8.83 6.82
C LEU A 18 -0.34 9.82 5.89
N VAL A 19 -0.29 9.59 4.58
CA VAL A 19 -0.97 10.45 3.60
C VAL A 19 -2.50 10.40 3.80
N ALA A 20 -3.06 9.22 4.09
CA ALA A 20 -4.49 9.06 4.37
C ALA A 20 -4.92 9.88 5.60
N VAL A 21 -4.14 9.83 6.69
CA VAL A 21 -4.40 10.58 7.91
C VAL A 21 -4.27 12.08 7.67
N ILE A 22 -3.19 12.54 7.03
CA ILE A 22 -2.99 13.97 6.72
C ILE A 22 -4.13 14.49 5.85
N SER A 23 -4.50 13.74 4.80
CA SER A 23 -5.60 14.10 3.90
C SER A 23 -6.94 14.16 4.63
N SER A 24 -7.19 13.21 5.54
CA SER A 24 -8.43 13.20 6.34
C SER A 24 -8.47 14.35 7.35
N ALA A 25 -7.33 14.71 7.97
CA ALA A 25 -7.26 15.84 8.89
C ALA A 25 -7.50 17.20 8.21
N LEU A 26 -7.28 17.28 6.89
CA LEU A 26 -7.56 18.49 6.10
C LEU A 26 -9.03 18.58 5.66
N THR A 27 -9.79 17.49 5.74
CA THR A 27 -11.14 17.39 5.15
C THR A 27 -12.24 17.15 6.19
N ILE A 28 -11.91 16.55 7.33
CA ILE A 28 -12.85 16.25 8.42
C ILE A 28 -12.49 17.11 9.64
N GLU A 29 -13.47 17.47 10.46
CA GLU A 29 -13.20 17.96 11.82
C GLU A 29 -12.30 16.98 12.57
N VAL A 30 -11.34 17.52 13.34
CA VAL A 30 -10.25 16.74 13.95
C VAL A 30 -10.76 15.90 15.12
N ASP A 31 -11.47 14.82 14.80
CA ASP A 31 -11.77 13.73 15.74
C ASP A 31 -10.61 12.71 15.70
N VAL A 32 -9.93 12.60 16.84
CA VAL A 32 -8.79 11.69 17.03
C VAL A 32 -9.19 10.24 16.76
N ILE A 33 -10.40 9.83 17.13
CA ILE A 33 -10.88 8.45 16.92
C ILE A 33 -11.06 8.18 15.43
N ALA A 34 -11.63 9.12 14.69
CA ALA A 34 -11.78 9.03 13.24
C ALA A 34 -10.42 8.94 12.53
N LEU A 35 -9.46 9.79 12.89
CA LEU A 35 -8.10 9.76 12.31
C LEU A 35 -7.37 8.45 12.59
N LEU A 36 -7.46 7.93 13.82
CA LEU A 36 -6.90 6.62 14.18
C LEU A 36 -7.55 5.48 13.38
N THR A 37 -8.87 5.58 13.16
CA THR A 37 -9.60 4.60 12.34
C THR A 37 -9.08 4.62 10.90
N VAL A 38 -8.92 5.81 10.29
CA VAL A 38 -8.35 5.95 8.94
C VAL A 38 -6.93 5.39 8.87
N ALA A 39 -6.10 5.65 9.88
CA ALA A 39 -4.76 5.10 9.95
C ALA A 39 -4.79 3.56 9.97
N GLY A 40 -5.61 2.97 10.84
CA GLY A 40 -5.71 1.52 11.02
C GLY A 40 -6.20 0.80 9.77
N ILE A 41 -7.31 1.27 9.18
CA ILE A 41 -7.90 0.64 7.99
C ILE A 41 -7.01 0.73 6.76
N ASN A 42 -6.13 1.74 6.66
CA ASN A 42 -5.13 1.82 5.59
C ASN A 42 -3.86 1.03 5.91
N PHE A 43 -3.45 0.98 7.17
CA PHE A 43 -2.25 0.29 7.61
C PHE A 43 -2.38 -1.23 7.45
N ILE A 44 -3.52 -1.83 7.84
CA ILE A 44 -3.70 -3.29 7.80
C ILE A 44 -3.50 -3.87 6.38
N PRO A 45 -4.17 -3.35 5.33
CA PRO A 45 -3.98 -3.81 3.95
C PRO A 45 -2.55 -3.70 3.45
N ILE A 46 -1.92 -2.53 3.63
CA ILE A 46 -0.56 -2.31 3.13
C ILE A 46 0.47 -3.11 3.91
N PHE A 47 0.21 -3.38 5.19
CA PHE A 47 1.02 -4.29 6.00
C PHE A 47 1.03 -5.72 5.45
N ILE A 48 -0.11 -6.23 5.00
CA ILE A 48 -0.17 -7.54 4.33
C ILE A 48 0.70 -7.54 3.07
N SER A 49 0.57 -6.53 2.21
CA SER A 49 1.42 -6.42 1.00
C SER A 49 2.91 -6.29 1.34
N TYR A 50 3.24 -5.57 2.42
CA TYR A 50 4.60 -5.43 2.93
C TYR A 50 5.18 -6.78 3.36
N LEU A 51 4.39 -7.61 4.06
CA LEU A 51 4.83 -8.94 4.53
C LEU A 51 5.12 -9.87 3.35
N PHE A 52 4.27 -9.92 2.33
CA PHE A 52 4.53 -10.68 1.11
C PHE A 52 5.83 -10.24 0.45
N ALA A 53 6.01 -8.94 0.25
CA ALA A 53 7.21 -8.39 -0.35
C ALA A 53 8.47 -8.67 0.48
N ARG A 54 8.39 -8.56 1.81
CA ARG A 54 9.50 -8.85 2.72
C ARG A 54 9.88 -10.32 2.67
N PHE A 55 8.90 -11.22 2.67
CA PHE A 55 9.11 -12.65 2.52
C PHE A 55 9.80 -12.99 1.19
N LEU A 56 9.29 -12.47 0.08
CA LEU A 56 9.83 -12.74 -1.25
C LEU A 56 11.20 -12.12 -1.47
N LEU A 57 11.43 -10.89 -1.01
CA LEU A 57 12.76 -10.28 -1.02
C LEU A 57 13.77 -11.18 -0.32
N ASN A 58 13.43 -11.74 0.85
CA ASN A 58 14.35 -12.62 1.58
C ASN A 58 14.70 -13.90 0.82
N ARG A 59 13.79 -14.40 -0.03
CA ARG A 59 13.96 -15.64 -0.81
C ARG A 59 14.66 -15.44 -2.15
N THR A 60 14.41 -14.32 -2.81
CA THR A 60 14.93 -14.01 -4.15
C THR A 60 16.39 -13.53 -4.10
N ARG A 61 17.14 -13.86 -5.16
CA ARG A 61 18.53 -13.45 -5.39
C ARG A 61 18.65 -12.59 -6.65
N ASN A 62 17.90 -12.90 -7.70
CA ASN A 62 17.96 -12.17 -8.96
C ASN A 62 17.29 -10.79 -8.86
N ASP A 63 17.84 -9.80 -9.54
CA ASP A 63 17.32 -8.44 -9.54
C ASP A 63 15.86 -8.35 -10.05
N LYS A 64 15.51 -9.06 -11.13
CA LYS A 64 14.13 -9.06 -11.65
C LYS A 64 13.14 -9.62 -10.64
N ALA A 65 13.50 -10.72 -9.98
CA ALA A 65 12.67 -11.35 -8.96
C ALA A 65 12.51 -10.46 -7.72
N GLN A 66 13.57 -9.75 -7.32
CA GLN A 66 13.52 -8.76 -6.25
C GLN A 66 12.59 -7.59 -6.58
N ILE A 67 12.58 -7.10 -7.82
CA ILE A 67 11.66 -6.03 -8.26
C ILE A 67 10.21 -6.51 -8.22
N ILE A 68 9.93 -7.70 -8.78
CA ILE A 68 8.59 -8.31 -8.74
C ILE A 68 8.08 -8.46 -7.30
N SER A 69 8.98 -8.75 -6.36
CA SER A 69 8.65 -8.89 -4.95
C SER A 69 8.08 -7.61 -4.33
N VAL A 70 8.48 -6.43 -4.78
CA VAL A 70 8.11 -5.14 -4.14
C VAL A 70 7.17 -4.28 -4.97
N ILE A 71 6.89 -4.64 -6.22
CA ILE A 71 6.08 -3.79 -7.10
C ILE A 71 4.66 -3.58 -6.56
N SER A 72 4.09 -4.59 -5.92
CA SER A 72 2.75 -4.52 -5.31
C SER A 72 2.65 -3.45 -4.22
N PRO A 73 3.39 -3.54 -3.09
CA PRO A 73 3.23 -2.54 -2.03
C PRO A 73 3.59 -1.13 -2.50
N ILE A 74 4.59 -0.97 -3.37
CA ILE A 74 4.98 0.34 -3.90
C ILE A 74 3.85 0.94 -4.75
N THR A 75 3.29 0.17 -5.69
CA THR A 75 2.23 0.65 -6.58
C THR A 75 0.97 1.00 -5.81
N ILE A 76 0.55 0.12 -4.88
CA ILE A 76 -0.61 0.34 -4.02
C ILE A 76 -0.43 1.61 -3.19
N SER A 77 0.71 1.74 -2.52
CA SER A 77 1.00 2.89 -1.68
C SER A 77 1.00 4.20 -2.48
N PHE A 78 1.66 4.22 -3.64
CA PHE A 78 1.75 5.39 -4.51
C PHE A 78 0.39 5.82 -5.07
N THR A 79 -0.31 4.90 -5.74
CA THR A 79 -1.60 5.19 -6.39
C THR A 79 -2.66 5.62 -5.40
N THR A 80 -2.71 4.98 -4.23
CA THR A 80 -3.71 5.32 -3.22
C THR A 80 -3.37 6.61 -2.48
N SER A 81 -2.08 6.91 -2.27
CA SER A 81 -1.66 8.21 -1.73
C SER A 81 -2.04 9.36 -2.67
N ILE A 82 -1.84 9.19 -3.98
CA ILE A 82 -2.31 10.16 -4.99
C ILE A 82 -3.81 10.33 -4.90
N TRP A 83 -4.55 9.24 -4.80
CA TRP A 83 -6.00 9.32 -4.66
C TRP A 83 -6.40 10.15 -3.44
N TYR A 84 -5.84 9.88 -2.26
CA TYR A 84 -6.14 10.65 -1.05
C TYR A 84 -5.89 12.14 -1.23
N ILE A 85 -4.76 12.52 -1.83
CA ILE A 85 -4.45 13.92 -2.15
C ILE A 85 -5.47 14.52 -3.11
N MET A 86 -5.88 13.78 -4.15
CA MET A 86 -6.88 14.24 -5.11
C MET A 86 -8.24 14.50 -4.45
N ARG A 87 -8.61 13.76 -3.40
CA ARG A 87 -9.87 13.98 -2.66
C ARG A 87 -9.85 15.24 -1.81
N VAL A 88 -8.69 15.62 -1.29
CA VAL A 88 -8.53 16.93 -0.63
C VAL A 88 -8.76 18.06 -1.62
N LEU A 89 -8.26 17.93 -2.85
CA LEU A 89 -8.39 18.97 -3.88
C LEU A 89 -9.76 18.97 -4.57
N PHE A 90 -10.37 17.80 -4.72
CA PHE A 90 -11.63 17.57 -5.44
C PHE A 90 -12.54 16.63 -4.62
N PRO A 91 -13.15 17.12 -3.52
CA PRO A 91 -14.01 16.31 -2.66
C PRO A 91 -15.30 15.91 -3.38
N VAL A 92 -15.89 14.76 -3.04
CA VAL A 92 -17.26 14.41 -3.51
C VAL A 92 -18.24 14.62 -2.40
N GLU A 93 -18.98 15.73 -2.51
CA GLU A 93 -20.00 16.13 -1.56
C GLU A 93 -21.20 15.15 -1.52
N THR A 94 -21.47 14.46 -2.63
CA THR A 94 -22.65 13.56 -2.73
C THR A 94 -22.50 12.25 -1.97
N SER A 95 -21.28 11.90 -1.53
CA SER A 95 -21.03 10.60 -0.88
C SER A 95 -19.71 10.58 -0.10
N PRO A 96 -19.63 11.27 1.05
CA PRO A 96 -18.40 11.41 1.84
C PRO A 96 -17.84 10.07 2.33
N GLY A 97 -18.71 9.10 2.64
CA GLY A 97 -18.30 7.78 3.15
C GLY A 97 -17.51 6.90 2.17
N ILE A 98 -17.58 7.17 0.86
CA ILE A 98 -16.82 6.42 -0.15
C ILE A 98 -15.31 6.64 0.05
N GLU A 99 -14.90 7.84 0.42
CA GLU A 99 -13.48 8.22 0.56
C GLU A 99 -12.81 7.51 1.74
N HIS A 100 -13.57 7.22 2.79
CA HIS A 100 -13.02 6.68 4.03
C HIS A 100 -13.20 5.16 4.15
N LEU A 101 -14.16 4.54 3.45
CA LEU A 101 -14.46 3.11 3.61
C LEU A 101 -14.17 2.26 2.36
N ALA A 102 -14.42 2.77 1.15
CA ALA A 102 -14.30 1.96 -0.07
C ALA A 102 -12.83 1.74 -0.47
N ILE A 103 -12.00 2.78 -0.31
CA ILE A 103 -10.58 2.72 -0.68
C ILE A 103 -9.81 1.68 0.15
N PRO A 104 -9.88 1.66 1.50
CA PRO A 104 -9.22 0.63 2.30
C PRO A 104 -9.57 -0.81 1.86
N GLN A 105 -10.81 -1.06 1.46
CA GLN A 105 -11.25 -2.36 0.97
C GLN A 105 -10.63 -2.71 -0.39
N MET A 106 -10.54 -1.75 -1.30
CA MET A 106 -9.86 -1.93 -2.59
C MET A 106 -8.35 -2.16 -2.40
N ILE A 107 -7.71 -1.44 -1.48
CA ILE A 107 -6.31 -1.67 -1.09
C ILE A 107 -6.14 -3.10 -0.56
N LEU A 108 -7.06 -3.58 0.28
CA LEU A 108 -7.00 -4.93 0.84
C LEU A 108 -7.09 -6.00 -0.25
N ILE A 109 -8.08 -5.88 -1.15
CA ILE A 109 -8.26 -6.80 -2.27
C ILE A 109 -7.01 -6.79 -3.16
N GLY A 110 -6.50 -5.60 -3.50
CA GLY A 110 -5.29 -5.45 -4.30
C GLY A 110 -4.06 -6.07 -3.62
N ALA A 111 -3.84 -5.76 -2.35
CA ALA A 111 -2.71 -6.26 -1.56
C ALA A 111 -2.68 -7.80 -1.49
N VAL A 112 -3.84 -8.43 -1.27
CA VAL A 112 -3.94 -9.88 -1.23
C VAL A 112 -3.75 -10.48 -2.63
N PHE A 113 -4.46 -9.96 -3.64
CA PHE A 113 -4.39 -10.50 -5.00
C PHE A 113 -2.98 -10.38 -5.59
N PHE A 114 -2.40 -9.18 -5.60
CA PHE A 114 -1.05 -8.96 -6.13
C PHE A 114 0.02 -9.62 -5.25
N GLY A 115 -0.19 -9.72 -3.93
CA GLY A 115 0.66 -10.49 -3.04
C GLY A 115 0.70 -11.98 -3.41
N LEU A 116 -0.45 -12.60 -3.66
CA LEU A 116 -0.53 -14.00 -4.06
C LEU A 116 0.06 -14.25 -5.45
N VAL A 117 -0.20 -13.35 -6.42
CA VAL A 117 0.34 -13.46 -7.79
C VAL A 117 1.86 -13.25 -7.84
N SER A 118 2.39 -12.37 -6.99
CA SER A 118 3.84 -12.10 -6.96
C SER A 118 4.66 -13.28 -6.43
N ILE A 119 4.07 -14.18 -5.62
CA ILE A 119 4.77 -15.37 -5.11
C ILE A 119 5.25 -16.30 -6.24
N PRO A 120 4.38 -16.91 -7.06
CA PRO A 120 4.82 -17.81 -8.12
C PRO A 120 5.68 -17.07 -9.15
N LEU A 121 5.34 -15.81 -9.46
CA LEU A 121 6.05 -15.03 -10.47
C LEU A 121 7.49 -14.68 -10.05
N ALA A 122 7.70 -14.23 -8.81
CA ALA A 122 9.02 -13.93 -8.29
C ALA A 122 9.88 -15.19 -8.17
N LEU A 123 9.32 -16.29 -7.63
CA LEU A 123 10.04 -17.55 -7.48
C LEU A 123 10.39 -18.21 -8.82
N TYR A 124 9.50 -18.11 -9.81
CA TYR A 124 9.78 -18.58 -11.17
C TYR A 124 10.90 -17.77 -11.82
N SER A 125 10.82 -16.44 -11.70
CA SER A 125 11.82 -15.52 -12.27
C SER A 125 13.20 -15.67 -11.62
N ASP A 126 13.25 -16.08 -10.35
CA ASP A 126 14.50 -16.31 -9.62
C ASP A 126 15.21 -17.60 -10.06
N LYS A 127 14.48 -18.63 -10.48
CA LYS A 127 15.05 -19.92 -10.91
C LYS A 127 15.58 -19.94 -12.35
N LYS A 128 15.18 -18.98 -13.17
CA LYS A 128 15.39 -19.00 -14.63
C LYS A 128 16.66 -18.27 -15.09
N LEU A 129 17.46 -17.77 -14.16
CA LEU A 129 18.69 -16.99 -14.35
C LEU A 129 19.74 -17.48 -13.35
#